data_AF-U2X4S5-F1
#
_entry.id   AF-U2X4S5-F1
#
_cell.length_a   1.000
_cell.length_b   1.000
_cell.length_c   1.000
_cell.angle_alpha   90.00
_cell.angle_beta   90.00
_cell.angle_gamma   90.00
#
_symmetry.space_group_name_H-M   'P 1'
#
loop_
_entity.id
_entity.type
_entity.pdbx_description
1 polymer ?
#
loop_
_entity_poly.entity_id
_entity_poly.type
_entity_poly.pdbx_seq_one_letter_code
_entity_poly.pdbx_strand_id
1 'polypeptide(L)' 'MASGLQGLLAIPPQGDIKKLKGQDGLYRLRIGTYRVLFRIDHDERIIYIEAIGNRGDVY' A
#
# COMPACT_ATOMS: atom_id res chain seq x y z
N MET A 1 -14.38 -9.84 8.18
CA MET A 1 -12.92 -9.87 7.87
C MET A 1 -12.63 -8.73 6.92
N ALA A 2 -11.62 -7.89 7.20
CA ALA A 2 -11.26 -6.77 6.33
C ALA A 2 -10.55 -7.29 5.07
N SER A 3 -11.26 -7.43 3.96
CA SER A 3 -10.75 -8.00 2.70
C SER A 3 -9.79 -7.09 1.94
N GLY A 4 -9.80 -5.79 2.21
CA GLY A 4 -9.09 -4.78 1.42
C GLY A 4 -7.56 -4.93 1.38
N LEU A 5 -6.94 -5.58 2.38
CA LEU A 5 -5.48 -5.75 2.46
C LEU A 5 -4.99 -7.11 1.95
N GLN A 6 -5.89 -8.06 1.61
CA GLN A 6 -5.49 -9.42 1.24
C GLN A 6 -4.54 -9.46 0.04
N GLY A 7 -4.67 -8.51 -0.89
CA GLY A 7 -3.77 -8.40 -2.04
C GLY A 7 -2.29 -8.17 -1.65
N LEU A 8 -2.03 -7.63 -0.46
CA LEU A 8 -0.67 -7.42 0.07
C LEU A 8 0.02 -8.73 0.51
N LEU A 9 -0.73 -9.82 0.70
CA LEU A 9 -0.17 -11.12 1.08
C LEU A 9 0.46 -11.88 -0.11
N ALA A 10 0.16 -11.47 -1.34
CA ALA A 10 0.75 -12.05 -2.54
C ALA A 10 2.16 -11.48 -2.80
N ILE A 11 3.02 -12.26 -3.46
CA ILE A 11 4.37 -11.85 -3.87
C ILE A 11 4.46 -12.00 -5.40
N PRO A 12 4.46 -10.90 -6.18
CA PRO A 12 4.35 -9.50 -5.74
C PRO A 12 2.92 -9.14 -5.26
N PRO A 13 2.77 -8.08 -4.44
CA PRO A 13 1.46 -7.58 -4.02
C PRO A 13 0.53 -7.29 -5.20
N GLN A 14 -0.75 -7.59 -5.03
CA GLN A 14 -1.79 -7.47 -6.05
C GLN A 14 -2.85 -6.43 -5.67
N GLY A 15 -3.42 -5.76 -6.68
CA GLY A 15 -4.49 -4.76 -6.52
C GLY A 15 -4.24 -3.49 -7.35
N ASP A 16 -5.00 -2.43 -7.07
CA ASP A 16 -4.75 -1.09 -7.63
C ASP A 16 -3.59 -0.43 -6.88
N ILE A 17 -2.39 -0.93 -7.18
CA ILE A 17 -1.12 -0.53 -6.57
C ILE A 17 -0.36 0.35 -7.56
N LYS A 18 0.13 1.49 -7.08
CA LYS A 18 1.02 2.38 -7.85
C LYS A 18 2.19 2.86 -6.99
N LYS A 19 3.39 2.87 -7.57
CA LYS A 19 4.54 3.58 -6.97
C LYS A 19 4.27 5.09 -6.98
N LEU A 20 4.53 5.77 -5.87
CA LEU A 20 4.43 7.22 -5.80
C LEU A 20 5.65 7.87 -6.45
N LYS A 21 5.43 8.97 -7.19
CA LYS A 21 6.53 9.71 -7.83
C LYS A 21 7.26 10.56 -6.79
N GLY A 22 8.58 10.63 -6.89
CA GLY A 22 9.42 11.46 -6.02
C GLY A 22 9.66 10.89 -4.62
N GLN A 23 9.13 9.71 -4.29
CA GLN A 23 9.44 8.99 -3.07
C GLN A 23 9.94 7.59 -3.40
N ASP A 24 11.17 7.29 -3.02
CA ASP A 24 11.75 5.98 -3.27
C ASP A 24 11.15 4.92 -2.35
N GLY A 25 10.79 3.79 -2.95
CA GLY A 25 10.22 2.64 -2.26
C GLY A 25 8.79 2.82 -1.74
N LEU A 26 8.12 3.96 -1.96
CA LEU A 26 6.75 4.18 -1.49
C LEU A 26 5.69 3.81 -2.53
N TYR A 27 4.72 3.01 -2.11
CA TYR A 27 3.60 2.53 -2.91
C TYR A 27 2.27 2.96 -2.31
N ARG A 28 1.25 3.00 -3.16
CA ARG A 28 -0.14 3.28 -2.76
C ARG A 28 -1.06 2.19 -3.29
N LEU A 29 -1.78 1.52 -2.39
CA LEU A 29 -2.91 0.65 -2.71
C LEU A 29 -4.22 1.44 -2.58
N ARG A 30 -5.12 1.31 -3.56
CA ARG A 30 -6.48 1.86 -3.49
C ARG A 30 -7.49 0.77 -3.11
N ILE A 31 -8.30 1.06 -2.09
CA ILE A 31 -9.41 0.19 -1.64
C ILE A 31 -10.68 1.05 -1.62
N GLY A 32 -11.42 1.08 -2.73
CA GLY A 32 -12.56 1.98 -2.89
C GLY A 32 -12.16 3.45 -2.77
N THR A 33 -12.61 4.12 -1.71
CA THR A 33 -12.29 5.52 -1.38
C THR A 33 -11.02 5.69 -0.56
N TYR A 34 -10.58 4.63 0.11
CA TYR A 34 -9.40 4.61 0.97
C TYR A 34 -8.11 4.41 0.18
N ARG A 35 -7.02 4.94 0.73
CA ARG A 35 -5.64 4.76 0.28
C ARG A 35 -4.83 4.18 1.43
N VAL A 36 -3.94 3.28 1.07
CA VAL A 36 -2.94 2.70 1.97
C VAL A 36 -1.58 3.04 1.37
N LEU A 37 -0.76 3.77 2.13
CA LEU A 37 0.64 4.01 1.80
C LEU A 37 1.49 2.93 2.46
N PHE A 38 2.37 2.32 1.69
CA PHE A 38 3.21 1.25 2.19
C PHE A 38 4.55 1.14 1.48
N ARG A 39 5.52 0.58 2.19
CA ARG A 39 6.82 0.14 1.65
C ARG A 39 6.95 -1.36 1.75
N ILE A 40 7.77 -1.92 0.87
CA ILE A 40 8.13 -3.34 0.89
C ILE A 40 9.61 -3.42 1.24
N ASP A 41 9.92 -4.10 2.33
CA ASP A 41 11.26 -4.57 2.61
C ASP A 41 11.37 -6.00 2.07
N HIS A 42 12.21 -6.17 1.05
CA HIS A 42 12.39 -7.46 0.39
C HIS A 42 13.34 -8.39 1.15
N ASP A 43 14.22 -7.85 1.97
CA ASP A 43 15.20 -8.62 2.74
C ASP A 43 14.50 -9.24 3.97
N GLU A 44 13.74 -8.42 4.69
CA GLU A 44 12.98 -8.84 5.87
C GLU A 44 11.62 -9.47 5.51
N ARG A 45 11.17 -9.32 4.26
CA ARG A 45 9.83 -9.74 3.77
C ARG A 45 8.69 -9.07 4.56
N ILE A 46 8.89 -7.81 4.93
CA ILE A 46 7.94 -7.02 5.72
C ILE A 46 7.30 -5.96 4.82
N ILE A 47 5.99 -5.76 4.99
CA ILE A 47 5.27 -4.63 4.41
C ILE A 47 4.99 -3.63 5.54
N TYR A 48 5.59 -2.44 5.42
CA TYR A 48 5.38 -1.35 6.35
C TYR A 48 4.22 -0.49 5.88
N ILE A 49 3.15 -0.40 6.67
CA ILE A 49 2.04 0.51 6.40
C ILE A 49 2.33 1.86 7.04
N GLU A 50 2.50 2.90 6.23
CA GLU A 50 2.80 4.25 6.73
C GLU A 50 1.53 5.04 7.06
N ALA A 51 0.48 4.91 6.25
CA ALA A 51 -0.77 5.62 6.45
C ALA A 51 -1.96 4.90 5.81
N ILE A 52 -3.13 5.04 6.43
CA ILE A 52 -4.43 4.61 5.89
C ILE A 52 -5.44 5.74 6.08
N GLY A 53 -6.18 6.09 5.04
CA GLY A 53 -7.19 7.15 5.12
C GLY A 53 -7.87 7.46 3.79
N ASN A 54 -8.75 8.47 3.78
CA ASN A 54 -9.43 8.91 2.57
C ASN A 54 -8.52 9.78 1.70
N ARG A 55 -9.00 10.18 0.51
CA ARG A 55 -8.19 10.93 -0.47
C ARG A 55 -7.52 12.19 0.11
N GLY A 56 -8.21 12.93 0.98
CA GLY A 56 -7.69 14.17 1.55
C GLY A 56 -6.78 13.98 2.77
N ASP A 57 -6.80 12.80 3.40
CA ASP A 57 -6.09 12.56 4.67
C ASP A 57 -4.72 11.91 4.47
N VAL A 58 -4.50 11.31 3.29
CA VAL A 58 -3.32 10.46 2.99
C VAL A 58 -2.36 11.14 2.01
N TYR A 59 -2.74 12.28 1.43
CA TYR A 59 -1.84 13.15 0.67
C TYR A 59 -1.36 14.31 1.53
#